data_AF-A0A261KJQ4-F1
#
_entry.id   AF-A0A261KJQ4-F1
#
_cell.length_a   1.000
_cell.length_b   1.000
_cell.length_c   1.000
_cell.angle_alpha   90.00
_cell.angle_beta   90.00
_cell.angle_gamma   90.00
#
_symmetry.space_group_name_H-M   'P 1'
#
loop_
_entity.id
_entity.type
_entity.pdbx_description
1 polymer ?
#
loop_
_entity_poly.entity_id
_entity_poly.type
_entity_poly.pdbx_seq_one_letter_code
_entity_poly.pdbx_strand_id
1 'polypeptide(L)'
;MFAEAMRTTLKESQESLKKITERSGLTYSRVHDFKAGKRDVNSKSLSKIFNSLSDQDAENFLRILAQKKGCETVTYFLPITRHILRIVHIIR
;
A
#
# COMPACT_ATOMS: atom_id res chain seq x y z
N MET A 1 -5.83 6.96 8.64
CA MET A 1 -5.82 5.48 8.50
C MET A 1 -5.18 4.97 7.21
N PHE A 2 -5.82 5.04 6.02
CA PHE A 2 -5.25 4.43 4.79
C PHE A 2 -3.92 5.07 4.35
N ALA A 3 -3.85 6.41 4.30
CA ALA A 3 -2.63 7.13 3.93
C ALA A 3 -1.48 6.89 4.92
N GLU A 4 -1.78 6.75 6.22
CA GLU A 4 -0.77 6.38 7.22
C GLU A 4 -0.26 4.96 7.03
N ALA A 5 -1.16 3.99 6.81
CA ALA A 5 -0.76 2.61 6.56
C ALA A 5 0.14 2.54 5.32
N MET A 6 -0.21 3.26 4.25
CA MET A 6 0.60 3.36 3.04
C MET A 6 1.98 3.99 3.31
N ARG A 7 2.04 5.04 4.14
CA ARG A 7 3.33 5.65 4.53
C ARG A 7 4.21 4.66 5.28
N THR A 8 3.65 3.90 6.21
CA THR A 8 4.38 2.86 6.94
C THR A 8 4.88 1.78 5.99
N THR A 9 4.03 1.28 5.09
CA THR A 9 4.45 0.31 4.06
C THR A 9 5.60 0.83 3.21
N LEU A 10 5.55 2.07 2.73
CA LEU A 10 6.63 2.65 1.92
C LEU A 10 7.94 2.86 2.72
N LYS A 11 7.86 2.97 4.04
CA LYS A 11 9.04 3.04 4.92
C LYS A 11 9.67 1.67 5.14
N GLU A 12 8.85 0.64 5.28
CA GLU A 12 9.27 -0.74 5.55
C GLU A 12 9.54 -1.56 4.29
N SER A 13 9.10 -1.07 3.13
CA SER A 13 9.25 -1.75 1.85
C SER A 13 10.71 -2.01 1.54
N GLN A 14 11.00 -3.27 1.18
CA GLN A 14 12.29 -3.70 0.65
C GLN A 14 12.45 -3.33 -0.83
N GLU A 15 11.37 -2.93 -1.50
CA GLU A 15 11.41 -2.49 -2.89
C GLU A 15 11.90 -1.03 -2.98
N SER A 16 12.77 -0.77 -3.96
CA SER A 16 13.24 0.59 -4.22
C SER A 16 12.06 1.50 -4.57
N LEU A 17 11.99 2.65 -3.90
CA LEU A 17 10.99 3.69 -4.17
C LEU A 17 10.96 4.08 -5.66
N LYS A 18 12.10 3.98 -6.35
CA LYS A 18 12.20 4.22 -7.79
C LYS A 18 11.31 3.26 -8.59
N LYS A 19 11.33 1.96 -8.29
CA LYS A 19 10.50 0.95 -8.98
C LYS A 19 9.01 1.20 -8.76
N ILE A 20 8.63 1.50 -7.51
CA ILE A 20 7.25 1.86 -7.14
C ILE A 20 6.81 3.11 -7.93
N THR A 21 7.66 4.12 -8.03
CA THR A 21 7.35 5.35 -8.78
C THR A 21 7.17 5.11 -10.27
N GLU A 22 8.04 4.31 -10.89
CA GLU A 22 7.97 3.94 -12.30
C GLU A 22 6.66 3.19 -12.61
N ARG A 23 6.30 2.20 -11.78
CA ARG A 23 5.06 1.42 -11.94
C ARG A 23 3.79 2.23 -11.67
N SER A 24 3.82 3.14 -10.69
CA SER A 24 2.66 3.98 -10.33
C SER A 24 2.37 5.09 -11.35
N GLY A 25 3.34 5.43 -12.21
CA GLY A 25 3.27 6.58 -13.12
C GLY A 25 3.20 7.92 -12.37
N LEU A 26 3.73 7.98 -11.14
CA LEU A 26 3.83 9.21 -10.35
C LEU A 26 5.28 9.70 -10.35
N THR A 27 5.46 11.01 -10.15
CA THR A 27 6.80 11.57 -10.02
C THR A 27 7.47 11.10 -8.73
N TYR A 28 8.78 10.83 -8.80
CA TYR A 28 9.56 10.37 -7.66
C TYR A 28 9.44 11.31 -6.45
N SER A 29 9.59 12.62 -6.66
CA SER A 29 9.43 13.64 -5.60
C SER A 29 8.08 13.52 -4.91
N ARG A 30 7.00 13.24 -5.64
CA ARG A 30 5.66 13.15 -5.05
C ARG A 30 5.52 11.95 -4.12
N VAL A 31 6.03 10.78 -4.52
CA VAL A 31 5.99 9.57 -3.67
C VAL A 31 6.99 9.68 -2.51
N HIS A 32 8.15 10.29 -2.75
CA HIS A 32 9.15 10.56 -1.73
C HIS A 32 8.65 11.52 -0.64
N ASP A 33 8.06 12.66 -1.02
CA ASP A 33 7.50 13.63 -0.08
C ASP A 33 6.34 13.03 0.71
N PHE A 34 5.54 12.19 0.07
CA PHE A 34 4.49 11.43 0.74
C PHE A 34 5.05 10.45 1.78
N LYS A 35 6.05 9.64 1.41
CA LYS A 35 6.75 8.74 2.34
C LYS A 35 7.34 9.50 3.54
N ALA A 36 7.91 10.67 3.29
CA ALA A 36 8.49 11.54 4.32
C ALA A 36 7.44 12.28 5.16
N GLY A 37 6.15 12.20 4.83
CA GLY A 37 5.07 12.92 5.52
C GLY A 37 5.06 14.43 5.25
N LYS A 38 5.83 14.91 4.25
CA LYS A 38 5.91 16.33 3.86
C LYS A 38 4.72 16.78 3.02
N ARG A 39 4.05 15.85 2.34
CA ARG A 39 2.93 16.13 1.45
C ARG A 39 1.92 14.98 1.46
N ASP A 40 0.65 15.30 1.61
CA ASP A 40 -0.41 14.32 1.39
C ASP A 40 -0.69 14.11 -0.10
N VAL A 41 -1.17 12.91 -0.43
CA VAL A 41 -1.60 12.57 -1.78
C VAL A 41 -3.08 12.20 -1.78
N ASN A 42 -3.76 12.55 -2.86
CA ASN A 42 -5.18 12.25 -3.02
C ASN A 42 -5.44 10.74 -3.19
N SER A 43 -6.71 10.35 -3.04
CA SER A 43 -7.16 8.95 -3.17
C SER A 43 -6.70 8.29 -4.49
N LYS A 44 -6.80 9.00 -5.63
CA LYS A 44 -6.36 8.50 -6.93
C LYS A 44 -4.86 8.18 -6.96
N SER A 45 -4.03 9.02 -6.35
CA SER A 45 -2.59 8.77 -6.24
C SER A 45 -2.29 7.61 -5.29
N LEU A 46 -3.00 7.50 -4.17
CA LEU A 46 -2.87 6.39 -3.22
C LEU A 46 -3.20 5.05 -3.88
N SER A 47 -4.27 4.98 -4.68
CA SER A 47 -4.63 3.76 -5.43
C SER A 47 -3.55 3.39 -6.44
N LYS A 48 -2.97 4.38 -7.14
CA LYS A 48 -1.84 4.13 -8.07
C LYS A 48 -0.61 3.57 -7.35
N ILE A 49 -0.28 4.12 -6.18
CA ILE A 49 0.83 3.62 -5.35
C ILE A 49 0.53 2.19 -4.90
N PHE A 50 -0.65 1.94 -4.35
CA PHE A 50 -1.04 0.60 -3.91
C PHE A 50 -0.96 -0.45 -5.03
N ASN A 51 -1.48 -0.13 -6.22
CA ASN A 51 -1.44 -1.04 -7.37
C ASN A 51 -0.03 -1.26 -7.95
N SER A 52 0.93 -0.43 -7.55
CA SER A 52 2.33 -0.55 -7.98
C SER A 52 3.21 -1.34 -7.01
N LEU A 53 2.70 -1.62 -5.81
CA LEU A 53 3.39 -2.39 -4.79
C LEU A 53 3.61 -3.84 -5.25
N SER A 54 4.69 -4.44 -4.76
CA SER A 54 4.85 -5.89 -4.82
C SER A 54 3.76 -6.60 -4.01
N ASP A 55 3.55 -7.89 -4.26
CA ASP A 55 2.58 -8.67 -3.48
C ASP A 55 2.92 -8.68 -1.98
N GLN A 56 4.22 -8.75 -1.65
CA GLN A 56 4.71 -8.71 -0.27
C GLN A 56 4.44 -7.37 0.41
N ASP A 57 4.65 -6.26 -0.30
CA ASP A 57 4.36 -4.91 0.23
C ASP A 57 2.86 -4.67 0.36
N ALA A 58 2.06 -5.19 -0.57
CA ALA A 58 0.60 -5.12 -0.50
C ALA A 58 0.05 -5.92 0.69
N GLU A 59 0.61 -7.10 0.97
CA GLU A 59 0.28 -7.88 2.16
C GLU A 59 0.65 -7.11 3.44
N ASN A 60 1.87 -6.54 3.49
CA ASN A 60 2.30 -5.73 4.63
C ASN A 60 1.38 -4.51 4.85
N PHE A 61 1.01 -3.81 3.78
CA PHE A 61 0.03 -2.72 3.83
C PHE A 61 -1.28 -3.14 4.48
N LEU A 62 -1.84 -4.27 4.05
CA LEU A 62 -3.12 -4.72 4.57
C LEU A 62 -2.99 -5.14 6.04
N ARG A 63 -1.86 -5.77 6.43
CA ARG A 63 -1.55 -6.10 7.84
C ARG A 63 -1.51 -4.85 8.72
N ILE A 64 -0.81 -3.81 8.28
CA ILE A 64 -0.74 -2.52 9.00
C ILE A 64 -2.14 -1.88 9.11
N LEU A 65 -2.91 -1.93 8.03
CA LEU A 65 -4.26 -1.37 7.99
C LEU A 65 -5.19 -2.07 9.00
N ALA A 66 -5.12 -3.39 9.08
CA ALA A 66 -5.90 -4.19 10.01
C ALA A 66 -5.50 -3.98 11.47
N GLN A 67 -4.20 -3.93 11.76
CA GLN A 67 -3.71 -3.58 13.10
C GLN A 67 -4.24 -2.21 13.54
N LYS A 68 -4.19 -1.20 12.66
CA LYS A 68 -4.75 0.12 12.93
C LYS A 68 -6.27 0.14 13.09
N LYS A 69 -6.97 -0.86 12.55
CA LYS A 69 -8.42 -1.03 12.69
C LYS A 69 -8.81 -1.88 13.91
N GLY A 70 -7.83 -2.43 14.63
CA GLY A 70 -8.07 -3.32 15.77
C GLY A 70 -8.55 -4.72 15.35
N CYS A 71 -8.09 -5.20 14.19
CA CYS A 71 -8.47 -6.51 13.65
C CYS A 71 -7.37 -7.52 13.93
N GLU A 72 -7.72 -8.62 14.59
CA GLU A 72 -6.75 -9.62 15.05
C GLU A 72 -6.29 -10.55 13.91
N THR A 73 -7.19 -10.85 12.97
CA THR A 73 -6.90 -11.74 11.84
C THR A 73 -7.32 -11.09 10.52
N VAL A 74 -6.41 -11.12 9.54
CA VAL A 74 -6.73 -10.73 8.17
C VAL A 74 -6.44 -11.88 7.24
N THR A 75 -7.50 -12.42 6.65
CA THR A 75 -7.38 -13.51 5.68
C THR A 75 -7.42 -12.90 4.29
N TYR A 76 -6.33 -13.03 3.53
CA TYR A 76 -6.29 -12.61 2.13
C TYR A 76 -6.32 -13.83 1.22
N PHE A 77 -7.21 -13.79 0.22
CA PHE A 77 -7.07 -14.62 -0.96
C PHE A 77 -6.27 -13.81 -1.99
N LEU A 78 -4.98 -14.10 -2.11
CA LEU A 78 -4.11 -13.59 -3.18
C LEU A 78 -4.17 -14.59 -4.33
N PRO A 79 -4.71 -14.21 -5.49
CA PRO A 79 -4.55 -15.00 -6.68
C PRO A 79 -3.31 -14.54 -7.43
N ILE A 80 -2.54 -15.53 -7.83
CA ILE A 80 -1.22 -15.41 -8.45
C ILE A 80 -1.30 -14.74 -9.85
N THR A 81 -2.48 -14.40 -10.35
CA THR A 81 -2.67 -13.89 -11.72
C THR A 81 -3.63 -12.69 -11.77
N ARG A 82 -3.05 -11.48 -11.76
CA ARG A 82 -3.45 -10.16 -12.32
C ARG A 82 -4.90 -9.66 -12.40
N HIS A 83 -5.95 -10.42 -12.09
CA HIS A 83 -7.34 -9.97 -12.20
C HIS A 83 -8.26 -10.68 -11.20
N ILE A 84 -8.20 -10.38 -9.89
CA ILE A 84 -9.23 -10.87 -8.95
C ILE A 84 -9.53 -9.83 -7.87
N LEU A 85 -10.83 -9.75 -7.56
CA LEU A 85 -11.42 -9.07 -6.41
C LEU A 85 -10.63 -9.34 -5.11
N ARG A 86 -9.91 -8.32 -4.63
CA ARG A 86 -9.40 -8.30 -3.24
C ARG A 86 -10.58 -8.00 -2.31
N ILE A 87 -11.31 -9.03 -1.88
CA ILE A 87 -12.27 -8.92 -0.78
C ILE A 87 -11.48 -9.02 0.52
N VAL A 88 -11.36 -7.90 1.24
CA VAL A 88 -10.81 -7.89 2.60
C VAL A 88 -11.95 -8.31 3.53
N HIS A 89 -11.95 -9.57 3.99
CA HIS A 89 -12.76 -9.96 5.14
C HIS A 89 -12.02 -9.57 6.41
N ILE A 90 -12.54 -8.56 7.08
CA ILE A 90 -12.14 -8.20 8.43
C ILE A 90 -13.07 -8.94 9.38
N ILE A 91 -12.57 -10.00 10.02
CA ILE A 91 -13.28 -10.68 11.11
C ILE A 91 -12.94 -9.94 12.40
N ARG A 92 -13.95 -9.65 13.20
CA ARG A 92 -13.86 -8.89 14.44
C ARG A 92 -14.18 -9.78 15.63
#